data_AF-A0A270PCL3-F1
#
_entry.id   AF-A0A270PCL3-F1
#
_cell.length_a   1.000
_cell.length_b   1.000
_cell.length_c   1.000
_cell.angle_alpha   90.00
_cell.angle_beta   90.00
_cell.angle_gamma   90.00
#
_symmetry.space_group_name_H-M   'P 1'
#
loop_
_entity.id
_entity.type
_entity.pdbx_description
1 polymer ?
#
loop_
_entity_poly.entity_id
_entity_poly.type
_entity_poly.pdbx_seq_one_letter_code
_entity_poly.pdbx_strand_id
1 'polypeptide(L)'
;MPDLPAAHRLRVGRYAEASRIYLLTTNTLHRTPVFKDFALGRLVVDQFRNAQNLGQANSLAWVVMPDHFHWLIELQQGSLSELMQKTKSMSTKAVRQSTGRNTSLWQRGFHDRALRREEDLVKLARYVVANPLRAGLVEKLGDYPLWDAIWV
;
A
#
# COMPACT_ATOMS: atom_id res chain seq x y z
N MET A 1 28.59 6.39 41.36
CA MET A 1 27.40 5.56 41.10
C MET A 1 26.64 6.17 39.94
N PRO A 2 26.48 5.48 38.81
CA PRO A 2 25.63 5.96 37.73
C PRO A 2 24.18 5.54 37.99
N ASP A 3 23.28 6.52 37.98
CA ASP A 3 21.84 6.31 38.09
C ASP A 3 21.28 5.59 36.85
N LEU A 4 20.35 4.68 37.13
CA LEU A 4 19.69 3.79 36.19
C LEU A 4 18.90 4.52 35.08
N PRO A 5 18.77 3.91 33.89
CA PRO A 5 18.07 4.50 32.75
C PRO A 5 16.57 4.49 32.97
N ALA A 6 15.94 5.67 32.85
CA ALA A 6 14.50 5.82 32.80
C ALA A 6 13.94 5.14 31.54
N ALA A 7 13.55 3.87 31.71
CA ALA A 7 12.69 3.12 30.82
C ALA A 7 11.29 3.77 30.77
N HIS A 8 11.15 4.89 30.06
CA HIS A 8 9.86 5.55 29.88
C HIS A 8 9.81 6.42 28.61
N ARG A 9 10.05 5.82 27.44
CA ARG A 9 9.67 6.42 26.14
C ARG A 9 9.03 5.44 25.17
N LEU A 10 8.33 4.42 25.70
CA LEU A 10 7.49 3.50 24.93
C LEU A 10 6.07 4.07 24.73
N ARG A 11 5.96 5.22 24.05
CA ARG A 11 4.77 5.71 23.33
C ARG A 11 5.03 7.12 22.80
N VAL A 12 5.66 7.22 21.63
CA VAL A 12 5.72 8.51 20.92
C VAL A 12 5.22 8.30 19.49
N GLY A 13 3.98 8.76 19.29
CA GLY A 13 3.49 9.44 18.09
C GLY A 13 3.67 8.73 16.74
N ARG A 14 2.58 8.15 16.22
CA ARG A 14 2.37 8.06 14.78
C ARG A 14 2.10 9.47 14.24
N TYR A 15 3.11 10.33 14.24
CA TYR A 15 3.03 11.59 13.51
C TYR A 15 3.42 11.31 12.06
N ALA A 16 2.48 11.58 11.17
CA ALA A 16 2.73 11.69 9.75
C ALA A 16 3.51 13.00 9.52
N GLU A 17 4.81 12.91 9.23
CA GLU A 17 5.58 14.04 8.73
C GLU A 17 5.28 14.19 7.24
N ALA A 18 4.88 15.38 6.78
CA ALA A 18 4.75 15.66 5.36
C ALA A 18 6.09 15.40 4.66
N SER A 19 6.06 14.81 3.46
CA SER A 19 7.24 14.35 2.69
C SER A 19 7.94 13.10 3.26
N ARG A 20 7.31 12.37 4.18
CA ARG A 20 7.83 11.08 4.65
C ARG A 20 7.33 9.93 3.77
N ILE A 21 8.22 8.97 3.54
CA ILE A 21 7.95 7.78 2.73
C ILE A 21 7.45 6.64 3.61
N TYR A 22 6.40 5.96 3.15
CA TYR A 22 5.77 4.84 3.85
C TYR A 22 5.53 3.68 2.91
N LEU A 23 5.81 2.47 3.39
CA LEU A 23 5.30 1.24 2.78
C LEU A 23 3.99 0.85 3.47
N LEU A 24 2.89 0.88 2.71
CA LEU A 24 1.56 0.51 3.16
C LEU A 24 1.19 -0.88 2.67
N THR A 25 0.49 -1.65 3.50
CA THR A 25 -0.02 -2.97 3.14
C THR A 25 -1.41 -3.19 3.71
N THR A 26 -2.34 -3.67 2.88
CA THR A 26 -3.66 -4.11 3.33
C THR A 26 -4.08 -5.35 2.57
N ASN A 27 -4.80 -6.23 3.25
CA ASN A 27 -5.27 -7.48 2.70
C ASN A 27 -6.78 -7.41 2.49
N THR A 28 -7.26 -8.17 1.50
CA THR A 28 -8.66 -8.46 1.34
C THR A 28 -9.21 -9.20 2.55
N LEU A 29 -10.51 -9.15 2.73
CA LEU A 29 -11.18 -9.87 3.80
C LEU A 29 -10.94 -11.39 3.64
N HIS A 30 -10.52 -12.03 4.72
CA HIS A 30 -10.13 -13.45 4.77
C HIS A 30 -9.05 -13.85 3.75
N ARG A 31 -8.23 -12.90 3.26
CA ARG A 31 -7.22 -13.17 2.20
C ARG A 31 -7.85 -13.76 0.92
N THR A 32 -9.11 -13.41 0.66
CA THR A 32 -9.81 -13.85 -0.56
C THR A 32 -9.10 -13.27 -1.79
N PRO A 33 -8.74 -14.09 -2.80
CA PRO A 33 -7.93 -13.65 -3.93
C PRO A 33 -8.76 -12.92 -5.01
N VAL A 34 -9.41 -11.82 -4.63
CA VAL A 34 -10.33 -11.03 -5.47
C VAL A 34 -9.65 -10.49 -6.73
N PHE A 35 -8.37 -10.10 -6.62
CA PHE A 35 -7.60 -9.49 -7.70
C PHE A 35 -6.88 -10.52 -8.58
N LYS A 36 -7.24 -11.82 -8.49
CA LYS A 36 -7.00 -12.75 -9.60
C LYS A 36 -7.74 -12.30 -10.86
N ASP A 37 -8.89 -11.66 -10.69
CA ASP A 37 -9.52 -10.89 -11.75
C ASP A 37 -8.75 -9.58 -11.93
N PHE A 38 -8.05 -9.48 -13.07
CA PHE A 38 -7.26 -8.33 -13.44
C PHE A 38 -8.08 -7.03 -13.46
N ALA A 39 -9.32 -7.07 -13.95
CA ALA A 39 -10.16 -5.89 -14.05
C ALA A 39 -10.49 -5.33 -12.66
N LEU A 40 -10.72 -6.19 -11.68
CA LEU A 40 -10.94 -5.77 -10.29
C LEU A 40 -9.67 -5.20 -9.64
N GLY A 41 -8.50 -5.78 -9.95
CA GLY A 41 -7.21 -5.23 -9.52
C GLY A 41 -6.98 -3.81 -10.06
N ARG A 42 -7.35 -3.55 -11.33
CA ARG A 42 -7.26 -2.23 -11.96
C ARG A 42 -8.07 -1.16 -11.22
N LEU A 43 -9.22 -1.50 -10.66
CA LEU A 43 -10.04 -0.56 -9.87
C LEU A 43 -9.32 -0.07 -8.61
N VAL A 44 -8.44 -0.89 -8.02
CA VAL A 44 -7.57 -0.49 -6.90
C VAL A 44 -6.49 0.47 -7.39
N VAL A 45 -5.83 0.16 -8.51
CA VAL A 45 -4.80 1.01 -9.11
C VAL A 45 -5.35 2.40 -9.44
N ASP A 46 -6.59 2.49 -9.92
CA ASP A 46 -7.22 3.76 -10.20
C ASP A 46 -7.39 4.62 -8.94
N GLN A 47 -7.55 3.99 -7.76
CA GLN A 47 -7.57 4.74 -6.50
C GLN A 47 -6.19 5.25 -6.07
N PHE A 48 -5.10 4.56 -6.42
CA PHE A 48 -3.75 5.10 -6.22
C PHE A 48 -3.52 6.34 -7.07
N ARG A 49 -3.94 6.31 -8.35
CA ARG A 49 -3.90 7.47 -9.24
C ARG A 49 -4.77 8.62 -8.73
N ASN A 50 -5.97 8.32 -8.26
CA ASN A 50 -6.87 9.33 -7.69
C ASN A 50 -6.24 10.01 -6.46
N ALA A 51 -5.60 9.25 -5.58
CA ALA A 51 -4.90 9.81 -4.44
C ALA A 51 -3.76 10.75 -4.85
N GLN A 52 -3.02 10.41 -5.91
CA GLN A 52 -1.97 11.25 -6.47
C GLN A 52 -2.52 12.51 -7.14
N ASN A 53 -3.54 12.38 -7.97
CA ASN A 53 -4.18 13.52 -8.66
C ASN A 53 -4.80 14.52 -7.68
N LEU A 54 -5.25 14.05 -6.52
CA LEU A 54 -5.78 14.88 -5.44
C LEU A 54 -4.68 15.44 -4.51
N GLY A 55 -3.40 15.21 -4.82
CA GLY A 55 -2.27 15.70 -4.03
C GLY A 55 -2.17 15.09 -2.63
N GLN A 56 -2.77 13.92 -2.40
CA GLN A 56 -2.77 13.26 -1.09
C GLN A 56 -1.48 12.48 -0.86
N ALA A 57 -0.99 11.79 -1.89
CA ALA A 57 0.26 11.03 -1.84
C ALA A 57 0.87 10.85 -3.24
N ASN A 58 2.19 10.88 -3.34
CA ASN A 58 2.89 10.45 -4.55
C ASN A 58 3.10 8.94 -4.49
N SER A 59 2.72 8.23 -5.54
CA SER A 59 2.99 6.79 -5.66
C SER A 59 4.40 6.59 -6.19
N LEU A 60 5.28 5.99 -5.37
CA LEU A 60 6.66 5.71 -5.76
C LEU A 60 6.80 4.31 -6.38
N ALA A 61 6.15 3.32 -5.77
CA ALA A 61 6.03 1.96 -6.30
C ALA A 61 4.81 1.26 -5.71
N TRP A 62 4.21 0.34 -6.44
CA TRP A 62 3.12 -0.48 -5.92
C TRP A 62 3.04 -1.83 -6.63
N VAL A 63 2.38 -2.77 -5.96
CA VAL A 63 1.91 -4.02 -6.56
C VAL A 63 0.56 -4.37 -5.93
N VAL A 64 -0.42 -4.73 -6.76
CA VAL A 64 -1.68 -5.32 -6.31
C VAL A 64 -1.57 -6.81 -6.54
N MET A 65 -1.35 -7.55 -5.45
CA MET A 65 -1.32 -9.01 -5.40
C MET A 65 -2.76 -9.55 -5.41
N PRO A 66 -2.98 -10.87 -5.64
CA PRO A 66 -4.32 -11.44 -5.72
C PRO A 66 -5.26 -11.11 -4.53
N ASP A 67 -4.72 -11.00 -3.32
CA ASP A 67 -5.46 -10.85 -2.07
C ASP A 67 -4.97 -9.67 -1.21
N HIS A 68 -4.05 -8.84 -1.69
CA HIS A 68 -3.53 -7.69 -0.95
C HIS A 68 -2.83 -6.71 -1.89
N PHE A 69 -2.40 -5.56 -1.38
CA PHE A 69 -1.45 -4.71 -2.11
C PHE A 69 -0.32 -4.25 -1.20
N HIS A 70 0.81 -3.93 -1.84
CA HIS A 70 1.89 -3.14 -1.26
C HIS A 70 1.96 -1.81 -2.00
N TRP A 71 2.02 -0.71 -1.25
CA TRP A 71 2.03 0.64 -1.81
C TRP A 71 3.08 1.49 -1.12
N LEU A 72 4.17 1.78 -1.82
CA LEU A 72 5.23 2.66 -1.39
C LEU A 72 4.87 4.08 -1.83
N ILE A 73 4.64 4.95 -0.85
CA ILE A 73 4.18 6.32 -1.07
C ILE A 73 5.08 7.32 -0.39
N GLU A 74 5.07 8.54 -0.91
CA GLU A 74 5.40 9.74 -0.15
C GLU A 74 4.09 10.45 0.20
N LEU A 75 3.85 10.65 1.50
CA LEU A 75 2.63 11.31 1.97
C LEU A 75 2.75 12.82 1.78
N GLN A 76 1.79 13.41 1.06
CA GLN A 76 1.78 14.82 0.71
C GLN A 76 0.83 15.62 1.61
N GLN A 77 -0.39 15.11 1.85
CA GLN A 77 -1.39 15.80 2.66
C GLN A 77 -2.24 14.82 3.49
N GLY A 78 -2.70 15.30 4.64
CA GLY A 78 -3.52 14.53 5.58
C GLY A 78 -2.73 13.43 6.30
N SER A 79 -3.43 12.42 6.77
CA SER A 79 -2.86 11.27 7.48
C SER A 79 -2.93 9.98 6.66
N LEU A 80 -2.06 9.01 7.00
CA LEU A 80 -2.13 7.66 6.43
C LEU A 80 -3.50 7.00 6.63
N SER A 81 -4.13 7.26 7.77
CA SER A 81 -5.45 6.72 8.10
C SER A 81 -6.52 7.24 7.13
N GLU A 82 -6.55 8.54 6.86
CA GLU A 82 -7.50 9.15 5.92
C GLU A 82 -7.26 8.67 4.49
N LEU A 83 -5.98 8.64 4.07
CA LEU A 83 -5.58 8.13 2.76
C LEU A 83 -6.06 6.68 2.57
N MET A 84 -5.73 5.79 3.50
CA MET A 84 -6.08 4.38 3.41
C MET A 84 -7.58 4.15 3.56
N GLN A 85 -8.28 4.90 4.40
CA GLN A 85 -9.73 4.84 4.51
C GLN A 85 -10.40 5.18 3.18
N LYS A 86 -9.97 6.27 2.54
CA LYS A 86 -10.51 6.71 1.26
C LYS A 86 -10.21 5.71 0.14
N THR A 87 -8.95 5.30 -0.01
CA THR A 87 -8.53 4.31 -1.02
C THR A 87 -9.30 3.00 -0.86
N LYS A 88 -9.44 2.49 0.37
CA LYS A 88 -10.18 1.24 0.64
C LYS A 88 -11.68 1.39 0.41
N SER A 89 -12.28 2.52 0.80
CA SER A 89 -13.70 2.78 0.60
C SER A 89 -14.05 2.90 -0.89
N MET A 90 -13.28 3.70 -1.64
CA MET A 90 -13.51 3.93 -3.07
C MET A 90 -13.27 2.67 -3.90
N SER A 91 -12.21 1.90 -3.61
CA SER A 91 -11.97 0.62 -4.28
C SER A 91 -13.07 -0.40 -3.97
N THR A 92 -13.55 -0.47 -2.71
CA THR A 92 -14.69 -1.31 -2.36
C THR A 92 -15.93 -0.91 -3.15
N LYS A 93 -16.24 0.38 -3.23
CA LYS A 93 -17.38 0.90 -3.99
C LYS A 93 -17.28 0.51 -5.47
N ALA A 94 -16.12 0.72 -6.10
CA ALA A 94 -15.89 0.40 -7.50
C ALA A 94 -16.03 -1.11 -7.77
N VAL A 95 -15.45 -1.96 -6.93
CA VAL A 95 -15.56 -3.43 -7.07
C VAL A 95 -17.02 -3.90 -6.88
N ARG A 96 -17.75 -3.33 -5.93
CA ARG A 96 -19.18 -3.65 -5.75
C ARG A 96 -20.01 -3.27 -6.98
N GLN A 97 -19.75 -2.09 -7.55
CA GLN A 97 -20.43 -1.64 -8.76
C GLN A 97 -20.11 -2.54 -9.96
N SER A 98 -18.85 -2.96 -10.11
CA SER A 98 -18.42 -3.83 -11.21
C SER A 98 -18.95 -5.26 -11.09
N THR A 99 -19.14 -5.78 -9.87
CA THR A 99 -19.52 -7.18 -9.63
C THR A 99 -21.00 -7.38 -9.30
N GLY A 100 -21.72 -6.30 -8.97
CA GLY A 100 -23.09 -6.36 -8.45
C GLY A 100 -23.21 -6.97 -7.05
N ARG A 101 -22.10 -7.33 -6.40
CA ARG A 101 -22.09 -7.99 -5.09
C ARG A 101 -21.89 -6.98 -3.98
N ASN A 102 -22.71 -7.04 -2.93
CA ASN A 102 -22.54 -6.20 -1.75
C ASN A 102 -21.66 -6.90 -0.70
N THR A 103 -20.35 -6.93 -0.94
CA THR A 103 -19.37 -7.60 -0.05
C THR A 103 -18.34 -6.62 0.52
N SER A 104 -17.83 -6.91 1.70
CA SER A 104 -16.68 -6.19 2.27
C SER A 104 -15.41 -6.66 1.56
N LEU A 105 -14.67 -5.73 0.95
CA LEU A 105 -13.47 -6.06 0.18
C LEU A 105 -12.25 -6.26 1.07
N TRP A 106 -12.06 -5.39 2.06
CA TRP A 106 -10.82 -5.30 2.85
C TRP A 106 -11.00 -5.74 4.30
N GLN A 107 -9.94 -6.28 4.91
CA GLN A 107 -9.87 -6.43 6.36
C GLN A 107 -9.85 -5.06 7.07
N ARG A 108 -10.15 -5.01 8.37
CA ARG A 108 -10.03 -3.78 9.18
C ARG A 108 -8.56 -3.41 9.37
N GLY A 109 -8.25 -2.11 9.36
CA GLY A 109 -6.90 -1.59 9.54
C GLY A 109 -5.98 -1.78 8.32
N PHE A 110 -4.71 -1.45 8.48
CA PHE A 110 -3.63 -1.65 7.51
C PHE A 110 -2.30 -1.70 8.27
N HIS A 111 -1.26 -2.21 7.62
CA HIS A 111 0.11 -2.14 8.12
C HIS A 111 0.83 -0.98 7.43
N ASP A 112 1.58 -0.22 8.21
CA ASP A 112 2.44 0.86 7.74
C ASP A 112 3.86 0.68 8.29
N ARG A 113 4.85 0.95 7.43
CA ARG A 113 6.25 1.08 7.81
C ARG A 113 6.77 2.38 7.26
N ALA A 114 7.15 3.29 8.15
CA ALA A 114 7.84 4.51 7.77
C ALA A 114 9.29 4.20 7.40
N LEU A 115 9.75 4.68 6.24
CA LEU A 115 11.14 4.52 5.83
C LEU A 115 12.04 5.48 6.63
N ARG A 116 13.25 5.00 6.92
CA ARG A 116 14.35 5.79 7.49
C ARG A 116 15.19 6.39 6.36
N ARG A 117 15.95 7.45 6.68
CA ARG A 117 16.73 8.21 5.69
C ARG A 117 17.83 7.38 5.04
N GLU A 118 18.37 6.41 5.76
CA GLU A 118 19.44 5.52 5.32
C GLU A 118 18.96 4.32 4.49
N GLU A 119 17.65 4.11 4.36
CA GLU A 119 17.13 2.99 3.57
C GLU A 119 17.22 3.29 2.07
N ASP A 120 17.74 2.31 1.30
CA ASP A 120 17.78 2.39 -0.15
C ASP A 120 16.36 2.24 -0.72
N LEU A 121 15.81 3.37 -1.14
CA LEU A 121 14.47 3.49 -1.69
C LEU A 121 14.29 2.66 -2.98
N VAL A 122 15.30 2.64 -3.85
CA VAL A 122 15.25 1.89 -5.12
C VAL A 122 15.26 0.38 -4.83
N LYS A 123 16.08 -0.05 -3.88
CA LYS A 123 16.09 -1.46 -3.43
C LYS A 123 14.73 -1.88 -2.86
N LEU A 124 14.08 -1.02 -2.08
CA LEU A 124 12.74 -1.32 -1.58
C LEU A 124 11.69 -1.34 -2.69
N ALA A 125 11.74 -0.38 -3.62
CA ALA A 125 10.83 -0.36 -4.77
C ALA A 125 10.96 -1.65 -5.61
N ARG A 126 12.19 -2.08 -5.90
CA ARG A 126 12.48 -3.37 -6.56
C ARG A 126 11.90 -4.55 -5.78
N TYR A 127 12.06 -4.56 -4.46
CA TYR A 127 11.45 -5.59 -3.61
C TYR A 127 9.92 -5.60 -3.75
N VAL A 128 9.28 -4.43 -3.72
CA VAL A 128 7.81 -4.28 -3.85
C VAL A 128 7.33 -4.84 -5.18
N VAL A 129 7.89 -4.39 -6.31
CA VAL A 129 7.43 -4.84 -7.62
C VAL A 129 7.78 -6.30 -7.90
N ALA A 130 8.83 -6.86 -7.29
CA ALA A 130 9.22 -8.26 -7.44
C ALA A 130 8.38 -9.26 -6.61
N ASN A 131 7.39 -8.82 -5.83
CA ASN A 131 6.54 -9.75 -5.06
C ASN A 131 5.82 -10.82 -5.91
N PRO A 132 5.30 -10.55 -7.13
CA PRO A 132 4.69 -11.56 -7.97
C PRO A 132 5.65 -12.70 -8.32
N LEU A 133 6.91 -12.37 -8.63
CA LEU A 133 7.98 -13.36 -8.87
C LEU A 133 8.23 -14.22 -7.63
N ARG A 134 8.41 -13.56 -6.47
CA ARG A 134 8.69 -14.23 -5.20
C ARG A 134 7.54 -15.14 -4.73
N ALA A 135 6.31 -14.78 -5.09
CA ALA A 135 5.11 -15.57 -4.82
C ALA A 135 4.88 -16.69 -5.85
N GLY A 136 5.73 -16.81 -6.88
CA GLY A 136 5.58 -17.81 -7.94
C GLY A 136 4.36 -17.59 -8.83
N LEU A 137 3.85 -16.35 -8.93
CA LEU A 137 2.71 -16.03 -9.80
C LEU A 137 3.11 -15.94 -11.27
N VAL A 138 4.36 -15.56 -11.53
CA VAL A 138 4.96 -15.40 -12.87
C VAL A 138 6.44 -15.76 -12.81
N GLU A 139 7.01 -16.15 -13.96
CA GLU A 139 8.47 -16.41 -14.09
C GLU A 139 9.24 -15.15 -14.49
N LYS A 140 8.59 -14.21 -15.21
CA LYS A 140 9.15 -12.91 -15.59
C LYS A 140 8.28 -11.80 -15.05
N LEU A 141 8.90 -10.73 -14.55
CA LEU A 141 8.17 -9.62 -13.93
C LEU A 141 7.20 -8.94 -14.92
N GLY A 142 7.59 -8.87 -16.21
CA GLY A 142 6.77 -8.28 -17.27
C GLY A 142 5.46 -9.02 -17.53
N ASP A 143 5.32 -10.26 -17.07
CA ASP A 143 4.09 -11.04 -17.24
C ASP A 143 3.04 -10.70 -16.17
N TYR A 144 3.41 -9.95 -15.12
CA TYR A 144 2.46 -9.50 -14.10
C TYR A 144 2.01 -8.06 -14.38
N PRO A 145 0.71 -7.80 -14.61
CA PRO A 145 0.26 -6.50 -15.11
C PRO A 145 -0.16 -5.49 -14.02
N LEU A 146 -0.08 -5.87 -12.74
CA LEU A 146 -0.56 -5.08 -11.61
C LEU A 146 0.58 -4.60 -10.69
N TRP A 147 1.61 -4.00 -11.28
CA TRP A 147 2.64 -3.27 -10.55
C TRP A 147 3.09 -2.03 -11.33
N ASP A 148 3.72 -1.08 -10.65
CA ASP A 148 4.41 0.06 -11.26
C ASP A 148 5.46 0.62 -10.28
N ALA A 149 6.45 1.33 -10.81
CA ALA A 149 7.46 2.05 -10.02
C ALA A 149 8.06 3.19 -10.85
N ILE A 150 8.30 4.35 -10.23
CA ILE A 150 8.78 5.56 -10.92
C ILE A 150 10.21 5.47 -11.49
N TRP A 151 10.90 4.34 -11.29
CA TRP A 151 12.28 4.10 -11.71
C TRP A 151 12.39 3.16 -12.91
N VAL A 152 11.28 2.77 -13.54
CA VAL A 152 11.23 1.78 -14.62
C VAL A 152 10.67 2.40 -15.89
#